data_AF-A0A963VL37-F1
#
_entry.id   AF-A0A963VL37-F1
#
_cell.length_a   1.000
_cell.length_b   1.000
_cell.length_c   1.000
_cell.angle_alpha   90.00
_cell.angle_beta   90.00
_cell.angle_gamma   90.00
#
_symmetry.space_group_name_H-M   'P 1'
#
loop_
_entity.id
_entity.type
_entity.pdbx_description
1 polymer ?
#
loop_
_entity_poly.entity_id
_entity_poly.type
_entity_poly.pdbx_seq_one_letter_code
_entity_poly.pdbx_strand_id
1 'polypeptide(L)' 'AQLTPEAVRAWLAHLVQGPVTRFDVPGIHAVNFVCEQALGGGGMASLRNDPLGKGMAQILLSMPVRVAPA' A
#
# COMPACT_ATOMS: atom_id res chain seq x y z
N ALA A 1 -16.64 -1.95 -0.75
CA ALA A 1 -15.41 -1.21 -1.09
C ALA A 1 -14.33 -2.21 -1.52
N GLN A 2 -13.56 -1.93 -2.58
CA GLN A 2 -12.54 -2.88 -3.09
C GLN A 2 -11.14 -2.64 -2.51
N LEU A 3 -10.79 -1.38 -2.18
CA LEU A 3 -9.57 -1.03 -1.47
C LEU A 3 -9.77 -1.13 0.06
N THR A 4 -9.87 -2.37 0.58
CA THR A 4 -9.86 -2.63 2.03
C THR A 4 -8.43 -2.86 2.53
N PRO A 5 -8.13 -2.69 3.84
CA PRO A 5 -6.81 -3.00 4.39
C PRO A 5 -6.32 -4.41 4.06
N GLU A 6 -7.21 -5.40 4.09
CA GLU A 6 -6.92 -6.81 3.81
C GLU A 6 -6.54 -7.01 2.34
N ALA A 7 -7.28 -6.38 1.43
CA ALA A 7 -7.02 -6.45 0.00
C ALA A 7 -5.68 -5.77 -0.37
N VAL A 8 -5.39 -4.61 0.23
CA VAL A 8 -4.11 -3.91 0.06
C VAL A 8 -2.95 -4.72 0.63
N ARG A 9 -3.13 -5.32 1.82
CA ARG A 9 -2.12 -6.21 2.41
C ARG A 9 -1.84 -7.42 1.52
N ALA A 10 -2.89 -8.05 0.99
CA ALA A 10 -2.74 -9.19 0.09
C ALA A 10 -2.00 -8.81 -1.20
N TRP A 11 -2.35 -7.67 -1.82
CA TRP A 11 -1.69 -7.15 -3.01
C TRP A 11 -0.20 -6.85 -2.77
N LEU A 12 0.12 -6.25 -1.63
CA LEU A 12 1.47 -5.85 -1.26
C LEU A 12 2.22 -6.89 -0.41
N ALA A 13 1.74 -8.14 -0.34
CA ALA A 13 2.31 -9.19 0.55
C ALA A 13 3.78 -9.53 0.25
N HIS A 14 4.25 -9.24 -0.96
CA HIS A 14 5.65 -9.37 -1.36
C HIS A 14 6.57 -8.31 -0.72
N LEU A 15 6.01 -7.24 -0.15
CA LEU A 15 6.73 -6.15 0.52
C LEU A 15 6.35 -5.97 1.99
N VAL A 16 5.04 -6.06 2.31
CA VAL A 16 4.43 -5.74 3.60
C VAL A 16 4.21 -7.02 4.41
N GLN A 17 4.93 -7.16 5.53
CA GLN A 17 4.83 -8.32 6.41
C GLN A 17 3.94 -8.06 7.65
N GLY A 18 3.66 -6.80 7.96
CA GLY A 18 2.86 -6.38 9.11
C GLY A 18 1.38 -6.14 8.80
N PRO A 19 0.65 -5.57 9.77
CA PRO A 19 -0.71 -5.08 9.56
C PRO A 19 -0.75 -3.89 8.59
N VAL A 20 -1.91 -3.71 7.98
CA VAL A 20 -2.25 -2.54 7.16
C VAL A 20 -3.44 -1.84 7.79
N THR A 21 -3.35 -0.53 7.94
CA THR A 21 -4.43 0.31 8.47
C THR A 21 -4.83 1.36 7.44
N ARG A 22 -6.14 1.56 7.25
CA ARG A 22 -6.70 2.56 6.31
C ARG A 22 -7.29 3.72 7.08
N PHE A 23 -6.92 4.93 6.67
CA PHE A 23 -7.49 6.18 7.15
C PHE A 23 -8.12 6.92 5.97
N ASP A 24 -9.34 7.43 6.13
CA ASP A 24 -9.92 8.35 5.17
C ASP A 24 -9.27 9.73 5.33
N VAL A 25 -9.05 10.44 4.22
CA VAL A 25 -8.52 11.81 4.20
C VAL A 25 -9.63 12.75 3.71
N PRO A 26 -10.35 13.41 4.63
CA PRO A 26 -11.50 14.24 4.27
C PRO A 26 -11.13 15.41 3.36
N GLY A 27 -12.04 15.79 2.46
CA GLY A 27 -11.92 16.99 1.63
C GLY A 27 -11.14 16.85 0.32
N ILE A 28 -10.46 15.72 0.09
CA ILE A 28 -9.67 15.49 -1.15
C ILE A 28 -9.93 14.14 -1.82
N HIS A 29 -10.99 13.42 -1.39
CA HIS A 29 -11.32 12.09 -1.91
C HIS A 29 -10.15 11.11 -1.87
N ALA A 30 -9.33 11.16 -0.82
CA ALA A 30 -8.15 10.32 -0.67
C ALA A 30 -8.23 9.42 0.55
N VAL A 31 -7.35 8.43 0.57
CA VAL A 31 -7.15 7.51 1.69
C VAL A 31 -5.66 7.39 1.95
N ASN A 32 -5.29 7.19 3.21
CA ASN A 32 -3.93 6.90 3.63
C ASN A 32 -3.85 5.47 4.16
N PHE A 33 -2.89 4.70 3.65
CA PHE A 33 -2.61 3.35 4.14
C PHE A 33 -1.28 3.34 4.90
N VAL A 34 -1.35 2.94 6.17
CA VAL A 34 -0.16 2.67 6.98
C VAL A 34 0.15 1.18 6.85
N CYS A 35 1.29 0.84 6.24
CA CYS A 35 1.74 -0.53 6.04
C CYS A 35 2.94 -0.81 6.96
N GLU A 36 2.74 -1.62 8.00
CA GLU A 36 3.80 -1.92 8.95
C GLU A 36 4.74 -3.01 8.44
N GLN A 37 6.00 -2.97 8.89
CA GLN A 37 7.06 -3.91 8.46
C GLN A 37 7.22 -3.98 6.93
N ALA A 38 7.06 -2.84 6.24
CA ALA A 38 7.04 -2.77 4.79
C ALA A 38 8.38 -2.46 4.13
N LEU A 39 9.40 -1.98 4.88
CA LEU A 39 10.62 -1.41 4.29
C LEU A 39 11.83 -2.36 4.29
N GLY A 40 11.72 -3.56 4.87
CA GLY A 40 12.81 -4.54 4.91
C GLY A 40 14.07 -4.03 5.64
N GLY A 41 13.89 -3.31 6.75
CA GLY A 41 14.98 -2.68 7.51
C GLY A 41 15.14 -1.17 7.28
N GLY A 42 14.45 -0.59 6.28
CA GLY A 42 14.46 0.85 6.03
C GLY A 42 15.74 1.36 5.37
N GLY A 43 15.90 2.69 5.32
CA GLY A 43 16.93 3.37 4.53
C GLY A 43 18.36 2.86 4.70
N MET A 44 18.75 2.47 5.91
CA MET A 44 20.13 2.08 6.23
C MET A 44 20.40 0.57 6.09
N ALA A 45 19.36 -0.26 6.10
CA ALA A 45 19.51 -1.72 6.20
C ALA A 45 18.78 -2.49 5.10
N SER A 46 17.92 -1.84 4.33
CA SER A 46 17.16 -2.48 3.25
C SER A 46 18.03 -2.64 2.01
N LEU A 47 18.04 -3.87 1.47
CA LEU A 47 18.67 -4.18 0.18
C LEU A 47 17.74 -3.90 -1.02
N ARG A 48 16.57 -3.32 -0.77
CA ARG A 48 15.59 -3.02 -1.83
C ARG A 48 15.98 -1.77 -2.60
N ASN A 49 15.63 -1.73 -3.88
CA ASN A 49 15.81 -0.56 -4.73
C ASN A 49 15.09 0.70 -4.20
N ASP A 50 13.95 0.50 -3.51
CA ASP A 50 13.22 1.56 -2.83
C ASP A 50 13.23 1.30 -1.31
N PRO A 51 14.33 1.63 -0.60
CA PRO A 51 14.49 1.31 0.81
C PRO A 51 13.62 2.19 1.73
N LEU A 52 13.03 3.27 1.19
CA LEU A 52 12.15 4.19 1.91
C LEU A 52 10.67 4.05 1.49
N GLY A 53 10.35 3.17 0.54
CA GLY A 53 8.98 2.87 0.14
C GLY A 53 8.26 3.99 -0.62
N LYS A 54 8.98 4.95 -1.22
CA LYS A 54 8.36 6.08 -1.93
C LYS A 54 7.58 5.66 -3.19
N GLY A 55 7.95 4.53 -3.79
CA GLY A 55 7.30 3.94 -4.95
C GLY A 55 6.12 3.03 -4.62
N MET A 56 5.88 2.69 -3.36
CA MET A 56 4.84 1.71 -2.99
C MET A 56 3.43 2.13 -3.42
N ALA A 57 3.13 3.44 -3.37
CA ALA A 57 1.86 3.95 -3.85
C ALA A 57 1.65 3.69 -5.36
N GLN A 58 2.71 3.72 -6.17
CA GLN A 58 2.63 3.42 -7.61
C GLN A 58 2.33 1.94 -7.86
N ILE A 59 2.90 1.04 -7.05
CA ILE A 59 2.58 -0.39 -7.08
C ILE A 59 1.10 -0.60 -6.73
N LEU A 60 0.59 0.13 -5.74
CA LEU A 60 -0.81 0.05 -5.34
C LEU A 60 -1.77 0.58 -6.42
N LEU A 61 -1.38 1.63 -7.17
CA LEU A 61 -2.17 2.13 -8.30
C LEU A 61 -2.34 1.11 -9.43
N SER A 62 -1.47 0.09 -9.49
CA SER A 62 -1.58 -1.01 -10.46
C SER A 62 -2.51 -2.14 -9.98
N MET A 63 -3.08 -2.04 -8.78
CA MET A 63 -4.03 -3.02 -8.26
C MET A 63 -5.32 -3.02 -9.09
N PRO A 64 -5.76 -4.18 -9.62
CA PRO A 64 -6.97 -4.24 -10.43
C PRO A 64 -8.20 -3.92 -9.58
N VAL A 65 -9.08 -3.08 -10.12
CA VAL A 65 -10.38 -2.76 -9.55
C VAL A 65 -11.48 -3.05 -10.55
N ARG A 66 -12.55 -3.70 -10.10
CA ARG A 66 -13.74 -3.93 -10.91
C ARG A 66 -14.48 -2.62 -11.07
N VAL A 67 -14.71 -2.19 -12.30
CA VAL A 67 -15.56 -1.06 -12.62
C VAL A 67 -16.94 -1.57 -13.02
N ALA A 68 -17.99 -0.81 -12.71
CA ALA A 68 -19.31 -1.12 -13.23
C ALA A 68 -19.29 -1.04 -14.78
N PRO A 69 -20.10 -1.84 -15.48
CA PRO A 69 -20.31 -1.64 -16.91
C PRO A 69 -20.81 -0.21 -17.16
N ALA A 70 -20.44 0.35 -18.30
CA ALA A 70 -20.93 1.66 -18.75
C ALA A 70 -22.44 1.65 -18.99
#